data_AF-A0A1T1BFK4-F1
#
_entry.id   AF-A0A1T1BFK4-F1
#
_cell.length_a   1.000
_cell.length_b   1.000
_cell.length_c   1.000
_cell.angle_alpha   90.00
_cell.angle_beta   90.00
_cell.angle_gamma   90.00
#
_symmetry.space_group_name_H-M   'P 1'
#
loop_
_entity.id
_entity.type
_entity.pdbx_description
1 polymer ?
#
loop_
_entity_poly.entity_id
_entity_poly.type
_entity_poly.pdbx_seq_one_letter_code
_entity_poly.pdbx_strand_id
1 'polypeptide(L)'
;MNKNLTARLVPAALTLTALTLGAASAQQSAQRQMTPEMQARLKAMQPVTDLAQTVRLLPDLEKNKATALSKAQAAQLLPILTTLQKAAAVQPNDAKKYLTQIEDKILTSKQLTALDGLFLKAEKEREAQRAQRQNTQGQGGGNRPAGQGVGRPDQNGQGQGGQPGQVNPFKQDRLADGLKAYVALLKKK
;
A
#
# COMPACT_ATOMS: atom_id res chain seq x y z
N MET A 1 46.91 45.56 60.55
CA MET A 1 45.61 46.03 61.09
C MET A 1 44.67 46.15 59.92
N ASN A 2 43.92 45.08 59.65
CA ASN A 2 43.16 44.91 58.43
C ASN A 2 41.69 45.22 58.75
N LYS A 3 41.15 46.22 58.06
CA LYS A 3 39.73 46.55 58.10
C LYS A 3 38.98 45.59 57.18
N ASN A 4 37.90 45.02 57.68
CA ASN A 4 36.56 44.96 57.05
C ASN A 4 35.80 43.78 57.65
N LEU A 5 34.58 44.05 58.12
CA LEU A 5 33.32 43.45 57.63
C LEU A 5 32.20 43.80 58.63
N THR A 6 31.37 44.75 58.22
CA THR A 6 30.10 45.07 58.87
C THR A 6 29.02 44.14 58.32
N ALA A 7 28.19 43.66 59.26
CA ALA A 7 27.05 42.76 59.13
C ALA A 7 26.07 43.03 57.97
N ARG A 8 25.38 41.97 57.52
CA ARG A 8 23.96 41.73 57.83
C ARG A 8 23.47 40.37 57.29
N LEU A 9 22.93 39.56 58.21
CA LEU A 9 22.05 38.41 57.96
C LEU A 9 20.59 38.89 57.86
N VAL A 10 19.75 38.13 57.15
CA VAL A 10 18.42 37.58 57.53
C VAL A 10 17.52 37.39 56.27
N PRO A 11 16.67 36.34 56.23
CA PRO A 11 16.31 35.56 55.04
C PRO A 11 14.86 35.76 54.57
N ALA A 12 14.51 35.24 53.38
CA ALA A 12 13.14 34.94 52.97
C ALA A 12 13.20 34.09 51.67
N ALA A 13 12.89 32.80 51.71
CA ALA A 13 11.56 32.19 51.73
C ALA A 13 11.24 31.57 50.35
N LEU A 14 11.25 30.23 50.35
CA LEU A 14 10.79 29.34 49.30
C LEU A 14 9.27 29.55 49.07
N THR A 15 8.85 29.84 47.84
CA THR A 15 7.43 29.67 47.44
C THR A 15 7.33 29.01 46.07
N LEU A 16 7.12 27.69 46.14
CA LEU A 16 6.63 26.83 45.08
C LEU A 16 5.16 27.17 44.82
N THR A 17 4.79 27.67 43.63
CA THR A 17 3.38 27.86 43.28
C THR A 17 3.08 27.31 41.87
N ALA A 18 2.50 26.11 41.91
CA ALA A 18 1.46 25.53 41.06
C ALA A 18 1.47 25.77 39.54
N LEU A 19 1.62 24.64 38.84
CA LEU A 19 1.13 24.37 37.49
C LEU A 19 -0.35 24.76 37.35
N THR A 20 -0.66 25.65 36.43
CA THR A 20 -2.01 25.77 35.87
C THR A 20 -2.02 25.15 34.47
N LEU A 21 -2.73 24.03 34.37
CA LEU A 21 -3.09 23.35 33.14
C LEU A 21 -3.91 24.29 32.26
N GLY A 22 -3.25 24.91 31.27
CA GLY A 22 -3.93 25.44 30.10
C GLY A 22 -4.35 24.27 29.20
N ALA A 23 -5.57 23.76 29.42
CA ALA A 23 -6.26 22.87 28.49
C ALA A 23 -6.63 23.65 27.22
N ALA A 24 -5.64 23.95 26.38
CA ALA A 24 -5.88 24.25 24.98
C ALA A 24 -6.13 22.91 24.30
N SER A 25 -7.36 22.72 23.81
CA SER A 25 -7.78 21.57 23.01
C SER A 25 -6.87 21.42 21.80
N ALA A 26 -5.81 20.62 21.94
CA ALA A 26 -5.08 20.07 20.83
C ALA A 26 -6.04 19.16 20.07
N GLN A 27 -6.73 19.72 19.07
CA GLN A 27 -7.24 18.97 17.93
C GLN A 27 -6.03 18.47 17.14
N GLN A 28 -5.29 17.55 17.76
CA GLN A 28 -4.22 16.81 17.16
C GLN A 28 -4.92 15.83 16.22
N SER A 29 -5.01 16.21 14.94
CA SER A 29 -5.07 15.23 13.87
C SER A 29 -3.93 14.25 14.14
N ALA A 30 -4.26 13.11 14.76
CA ALA A 30 -3.32 12.04 15.05
C ALA A 30 -2.90 11.45 13.71
N GLN A 31 -1.97 12.14 13.05
CA GLN A 31 -1.16 11.63 11.97
C GLN A 31 -0.44 10.43 12.59
N ARG A 32 -1.00 9.23 12.41
CA ARG A 32 -0.43 7.97 12.90
C ARG A 32 0.98 7.89 12.32
N GLN A 33 1.98 8.28 13.10
CA GLN A 33 3.38 8.14 12.72
C GLN A 33 3.63 6.64 12.61
N MET A 34 4.09 6.21 11.44
CA MET A 34 4.38 4.81 11.17
C MET A 34 5.57 4.39 12.04
N THR A 35 5.37 3.40 12.93
CA THR A 35 6.48 2.90 13.75
C THR A 35 7.53 2.22 12.85
N PRO A 36 8.81 2.15 13.28
CA PRO A 36 9.84 1.44 12.54
C PRO A 36 9.47 -0.02 12.25
N GLU A 37 8.81 -0.73 13.17
CA GLU A 37 8.39 -2.12 12.90
C GLU A 37 7.28 -2.18 11.85
N MET A 38 6.32 -1.25 11.88
CA MET A 38 5.31 -1.16 10.84
C MET A 38 5.93 -0.91 9.47
N GLN A 39 6.93 -0.03 9.39
CA GLN A 39 7.61 0.26 8.14
C GLN A 39 8.41 -0.94 7.63
N ALA A 40 9.13 -1.64 8.51
CA ALA A 40 9.84 -2.88 8.18
C ALA A 40 8.88 -3.97 7.67
N ARG A 41 7.72 -4.10 8.30
CA ARG A 41 6.67 -5.04 7.89
C ARG A 41 6.07 -4.71 6.52
N LEU A 42 5.87 -3.42 6.21
CA LEU A 42 5.42 -3.00 4.88
C LEU A 42 6.48 -3.26 3.80
N LYS A 43 7.76 -3.04 4.13
CA LYS A 43 8.88 -3.39 3.25
C LYS A 43 8.96 -4.90 3.00
N ALA A 44 8.76 -5.71 4.03
CA ALA A 44 8.72 -7.16 3.89
C ALA A 44 7.58 -7.65 2.98
N MET A 45 6.50 -6.88 2.86
CA MET A 45 5.37 -7.20 1.98
C MET A 45 5.50 -6.66 0.55
N GLN A 46 6.60 -5.98 0.21
CA GLN A 46 6.85 -5.50 -1.15
C GLN A 46 6.75 -6.63 -2.18
N PRO A 47 7.40 -7.81 -2.00
CA PRO A 47 7.33 -8.88 -3.01
C PRO A 47 5.91 -9.39 -3.26
N VAL A 48 5.04 -9.37 -2.25
CA VAL A 48 3.63 -9.77 -2.41
C VAL A 48 2.88 -8.74 -3.24
N THR A 49 3.16 -7.46 -3.00
CA THR A 49 2.59 -6.35 -3.75
C THR A 49 3.06 -6.36 -5.20
N ASP A 50 4.36 -6.56 -5.41
CA ASP A 50 4.98 -6.64 -6.75
C ASP A 50 4.40 -7.82 -7.53
N LEU A 51 4.32 -9.01 -6.91
CA LEU A 51 3.71 -10.17 -7.53
C LEU A 51 2.25 -9.92 -7.92
N ALA A 52 1.46 -9.29 -7.05
CA ALA A 52 0.07 -8.96 -7.35
C ALA A 52 -0.04 -8.00 -8.55
N GLN A 53 0.88 -7.05 -8.66
CA GLN A 53 0.92 -6.14 -9.82
C GLN A 53 1.39 -6.85 -11.10
N THR A 54 2.46 -7.64 -11.04
CA THR A 54 2.95 -8.46 -12.17
C THR A 54 1.82 -9.33 -12.69
N VAL A 55 1.17 -10.13 -11.83
CA VAL A 55 0.08 -11.02 -12.23
C VAL A 55 -1.12 -10.27 -12.80
N ARG A 56 -1.42 -9.07 -12.29
CA ARG A 56 -2.50 -8.23 -12.83
C ARG A 56 -2.19 -7.73 -14.24
N LEU A 57 -0.92 -7.49 -14.57
CA LEU A 57 -0.48 -6.93 -15.86
C LEU A 57 -0.11 -8.00 -16.89
N LEU A 58 0.18 -9.24 -16.48
CA LEU A 58 0.45 -10.36 -17.40
C LEU A 58 -0.59 -10.53 -18.53
N PRO A 59 -1.92 -10.39 -18.31
CA PRO A 59 -2.91 -10.46 -19.38
C PRO A 59 -2.73 -9.39 -20.46
N ASP A 60 -2.15 -8.23 -20.13
CA ASP A 60 -1.96 -7.15 -21.09
C ASP A 60 -0.84 -7.47 -22.10
N LEU A 61 0.10 -8.36 -21.77
CA LEU A 61 1.09 -8.86 -22.70
C LEU A 61 0.46 -9.62 -23.87
N GLU A 62 -0.70 -10.25 -23.65
CA GLU A 62 -1.46 -11.00 -24.66
C GLU A 62 -2.11 -10.08 -25.71
N LYS A 63 -2.27 -8.79 -25.42
CA LYS A 63 -2.86 -7.81 -26.36
C LYS A 63 -1.96 -7.56 -27.57
N ASN A 64 -0.67 -7.87 -27.48
CA ASN A 64 0.28 -7.76 -28.57
C ASN A 64 0.88 -9.14 -28.88
N LYS A 65 0.70 -9.62 -30.12
CA LYS A 65 1.21 -10.92 -30.57
C LYS A 65 2.72 -11.08 -30.38
N ALA A 66 3.47 -9.98 -30.42
CA ALA A 66 4.93 -9.98 -30.27
C ALA A 66 5.41 -10.15 -28.82
N THR A 67 4.50 -10.02 -27.83
CA THR A 67 4.76 -10.14 -26.39
C THR A 67 3.85 -11.17 -25.71
N ALA A 68 2.87 -11.71 -26.43
CA ALA A 68 2.00 -12.77 -25.93
C ALA A 68 2.80 -13.99 -25.44
N LEU A 69 2.33 -14.67 -24.39
CA LEU A 69 3.00 -15.87 -23.90
C LEU A 69 2.87 -17.00 -24.91
N SER A 70 3.96 -17.73 -25.10
CA SER A 70 3.96 -18.99 -25.83
C SER A 70 3.20 -20.06 -25.05
N LYS A 71 2.83 -21.16 -25.73
CA LYS A 71 2.18 -22.30 -25.09
C LYS A 71 3.04 -22.92 -23.98
N ALA A 72 4.36 -23.01 -24.20
CA ALA A 72 5.30 -23.52 -23.21
C ALA A 72 5.36 -22.63 -21.95
N GLN A 73 5.41 -21.31 -22.15
CA GLN A 73 5.39 -20.34 -21.05
C GLN A 73 4.07 -20.40 -20.27
N ALA A 74 2.93 -20.51 -20.97
CA ALA A 74 1.62 -20.66 -20.36
C ALA A 74 1.53 -21.94 -19.50
N ALA A 75 2.07 -23.06 -19.97
CA ALA A 75 2.11 -24.32 -19.21
C ALA A 75 2.93 -24.20 -17.92
N GLN A 76 4.03 -23.44 -17.92
CA GLN A 76 4.84 -23.18 -16.74
C GLN A 76 4.20 -22.16 -15.78
N LEU A 77 3.45 -21.19 -16.30
CA LEU A 77 2.80 -20.15 -15.51
C LEU A 77 1.51 -20.63 -14.82
N LEU A 78 0.75 -21.50 -15.48
CA LEU A 78 -0.51 -22.06 -14.97
C LEU A 78 -0.43 -22.64 -13.55
N PRO A 79 0.56 -23.48 -13.17
CA PRO A 79 0.65 -24.01 -11.80
C PRO A 79 0.89 -22.92 -10.76
N ILE A 80 1.67 -21.88 -11.10
CA ILE A 80 1.92 -20.73 -10.21
C ILE A 80 0.61 -19.98 -9.97
N LEU A 81 -0.09 -19.57 -11.04
CA LEU A 81 -1.34 -18.83 -10.93
C LEU A 81 -2.45 -19.62 -10.21
N THR A 82 -2.53 -20.93 -10.46
CA THR A 82 -3.49 -21.81 -9.78
C THR A 82 -3.18 -21.94 -8.29
N THR A 83 -1.89 -21.98 -7.92
CA THR A 83 -1.47 -21.99 -6.52
C THR A 83 -1.86 -20.69 -5.83
N LEU A 84 -1.62 -19.54 -6.49
CA LEU A 84 -2.01 -18.22 -5.98
C LEU A 84 -3.51 -18.07 -5.78
N GLN A 85 -4.35 -18.64 -6.66
CA GLN A 85 -5.81 -18.65 -6.47
C GLN A 85 -6.25 -19.44 -5.23
N LYS A 86 -5.61 -20.60 -5.00
CA LYS A 86 -6.01 -21.53 -3.93
C LYS A 86 -5.46 -21.14 -2.57
N ALA A 87 -4.32 -20.47 -2.53
CA ALA A 87 -3.63 -20.12 -1.29
C ALA A 87 -4.55 -19.35 -0.31
N ALA A 88 -4.44 -19.67 0.98
CA ALA A 88 -5.12 -18.91 2.02
C ALA A 88 -4.46 -17.53 2.23
N ALA A 89 -3.13 -17.49 2.15
CA ALA A 89 -2.29 -16.29 2.23
C ALA A 89 -1.06 -16.47 1.31
N VAL A 90 -0.45 -15.36 0.91
CA VAL A 90 0.80 -15.36 0.15
C VAL A 90 1.90 -14.75 1.02
N GLN A 91 2.91 -15.54 1.36
CA GLN A 91 4.02 -15.11 2.19
C GLN A 91 5.09 -14.41 1.36
N PRO A 92 5.86 -13.46 1.93
CA PRO A 92 6.92 -12.74 1.22
C PRO A 92 7.94 -13.62 0.50
N ASN A 93 8.38 -14.70 1.16
CA ASN A 93 9.38 -15.61 0.60
C ASN A 93 8.84 -16.39 -0.59
N ASP A 94 7.58 -16.82 -0.53
CA ASP A 94 6.93 -17.51 -1.66
C ASP A 94 6.66 -16.53 -2.79
N ALA A 95 6.25 -15.30 -2.48
CA ALA A 95 6.08 -14.26 -3.49
C ALA A 95 7.38 -13.96 -4.23
N LYS A 96 8.51 -13.85 -3.52
CA LYS A 96 9.83 -13.68 -4.13
C LYS A 96 10.19 -14.87 -5.04
N LYS A 97 9.92 -16.11 -4.60
CA LYS A 97 10.14 -17.30 -5.43
C LYS A 97 9.30 -17.28 -6.70
N TYR A 98 8.02 -16.92 -6.60
CA TYR A 98 7.13 -16.83 -7.75
C TYR A 98 7.54 -15.72 -8.70
N LEU A 99 7.96 -14.55 -8.21
CA LEU A 99 8.51 -13.48 -9.03
C LEU A 99 9.74 -13.95 -9.80
N THR A 100 10.74 -14.53 -9.13
CA THR A 100 11.92 -15.11 -9.81
C THR A 100 11.54 -16.16 -10.86
N GLN A 101 10.56 -17.03 -10.57
CA GLN A 101 10.10 -18.00 -11.57
C GLN A 101 9.43 -17.32 -12.78
N ILE A 102 8.58 -16.32 -12.54
CA ILE A 102 7.88 -15.60 -13.60
C ILE A 102 8.89 -14.79 -14.42
N GLU A 103 9.66 -13.93 -13.78
CA GLU A 103 10.49 -12.92 -14.45
C GLU A 103 11.77 -13.52 -15.02
N ASP A 104 12.48 -14.38 -14.28
CA ASP A 104 13.79 -14.88 -14.73
C ASP A 104 13.68 -16.16 -15.57
N LYS A 105 12.61 -16.94 -15.41
CA LYS A 105 12.51 -18.29 -16.03
C LYS A 105 11.39 -18.43 -17.06
N ILE A 106 10.27 -17.74 -16.88
CA ILE A 106 9.12 -17.87 -17.78
C ILE A 106 9.11 -16.76 -18.81
N LEU A 107 9.24 -15.50 -18.39
CA LEU A 107 9.21 -14.35 -19.29
C LEU A 107 10.54 -14.20 -20.03
N THR A 108 10.44 -13.79 -21.30
CA THR A 108 11.61 -13.36 -22.07
C THR A 108 11.95 -11.90 -21.77
N SER A 109 13.19 -11.48 -22.06
CA SER A 109 13.61 -10.08 -21.89
C SER A 109 12.68 -9.09 -22.60
N LYS A 110 12.19 -9.45 -23.80
CA LYS A 110 11.24 -8.61 -24.55
C LYS A 110 9.89 -8.46 -23.82
N GLN A 111 9.41 -9.53 -23.19
CA GLN A 111 8.17 -9.52 -22.42
C GLN A 111 8.34 -8.75 -21.11
N LEU A 112 9.50 -8.87 -20.46
CA LEU A 112 9.85 -8.05 -19.29
C LEU A 112 9.85 -6.56 -19.62
N THR A 113 10.53 -6.15 -20.70
CA THR A 113 10.52 -4.75 -21.14
C THR A 113 9.10 -4.25 -21.44
N ALA A 114 8.26 -5.09 -22.05
CA ALA A 114 6.87 -4.74 -22.31
C ALA A 114 6.06 -4.61 -21.00
N LEU A 115 6.31 -5.48 -20.02
CA LEU A 115 5.71 -5.44 -18.70
C LEU A 115 6.12 -4.16 -17.94
N ASP A 116 7.39 -3.77 -17.97
CA ASP A 116 7.89 -2.52 -17.39
C ASP A 116 7.17 -1.29 -17.97
N GLY A 117 6.94 -1.29 -19.29
CA GLY A 117 6.14 -0.25 -19.94
C GLY A 117 4.69 -0.20 -19.44
N LEU A 118 4.08 -1.35 -19.16
CA LEU A 118 2.75 -1.44 -18.57
C LEU A 118 2.73 -0.93 -17.13
N PHE A 119 3.75 -1.23 -16.34
CA PHE A 119 3.91 -0.69 -14.99
C PHE A 119 3.97 0.84 -15.00
N LEU A 120 4.83 1.42 -15.84
CA LEU A 120 4.96 2.88 -15.98
C LEU A 120 3.64 3.52 -16.42
N LYS A 121 2.91 2.89 -17.34
CA LYS A 121 1.60 3.38 -17.77
C LYS A 121 0.58 3.33 -16.64
N ALA A 122 0.51 2.23 -15.90
CA ALA A 122 -0.40 2.06 -14.79
C ALA A 122 -0.12 3.07 -13.66
N GLU A 123 1.16 3.38 -13.41
CA GLU A 123 1.53 4.37 -12.40
C GLU A 123 1.15 5.79 -12.82
N LYS A 124 1.43 6.18 -14.08
CA LYS A 124 0.99 7.48 -14.64
C LYS A 124 -0.51 7.65 -14.58
N GLU A 125 -1.28 6.59 -14.86
CA GLU A 125 -2.74 6.65 -14.78
C GLU A 125 -3.22 6.86 -13.34
N ARG A 126 -2.59 6.20 -12.35
CA ARG A 126 -2.89 6.43 -10.93
C ARG A 126 -2.54 7.85 -10.50
N GLU A 127 -1.40 8.36 -10.92
CA GLU A 127 -0.99 9.73 -10.61
C GLU A 127 -1.97 10.75 -11.19
N ALA A 128 -2.38 10.59 -12.45
CA ALA A 128 -3.39 11.43 -13.08
C ALA A 128 -4.74 11.37 -12.34
N GLN A 129 -5.19 10.18 -11.93
CA GLN A 129 -6.41 10.02 -11.13
C GLN A 129 -6.32 10.71 -9.76
N ARG A 130 -5.14 10.68 -9.11
CA ARG A 130 -4.91 11.38 -7.83
C ARG A 130 -4.94 12.88 -8.03
N ALA A 131 -4.24 13.40 -9.04
CA ALA A 131 -4.24 14.81 -9.40
C ALA A 131 -5.67 15.31 -9.70
N GLN A 132 -6.45 14.53 -10.46
CA GLN A 132 -7.84 14.87 -10.77
C GLN A 132 -8.73 14.92 -9.51
N ARG A 133 -8.60 13.95 -8.60
CA ARG A 133 -9.33 13.96 -7.31
C ARG A 133 -8.95 15.14 -6.42
N GLN A 134 -7.67 15.51 -6.40
CA GLN A 134 -7.19 16.66 -5.64
C GLN A 134 -7.71 17.98 -6.21
N ASN A 135 -7.84 18.07 -7.54
CA ASN A 135 -8.42 19.23 -8.21
C ASN A 135 -9.95 19.35 -7.99
N THR A 136 -10.67 18.23 -7.89
CA THR A 136 -12.12 18.23 -7.55
C THR A 136 -12.39 18.51 -6.07
N GLN A 137 -11.47 18.17 -5.16
CA GLN A 137 -11.64 18.43 -3.72
C GLN A 137 -11.17 19.84 -3.29
N GLY A 138 -10.38 20.53 -4.11
CA GLY A 138 -9.96 21.92 -3.89
C GLY A 138 -10.97 23.00 -4.30
N GLN A 139 -12.10 22.61 -4.90
CA GLN A 139 -13.09 23.53 -5.48
C GLN A 139 -14.51 23.16 -4.99
N GLY A 140 -14.67 23.03 -3.67
CA GLY A 140 -15.92 22.58 -3.06
C GLY A 140 -15.95 22.76 -1.54
N GLY A 141 -15.32 23.83 -1.04
CA GLY A 141 -15.53 24.29 0.33
C GLY A 141 -16.86 25.04 0.44
N GLY A 142 -17.96 24.30 0.58
CA GLY A 142 -19.29 24.90 0.76
C GLY A 142 -20.27 23.88 1.33
N ASN A 143 -20.69 24.13 2.58
CA ASN A 143 -21.83 23.55 3.29
C ASN A 143 -22.20 22.08 3.00
N ARG A 144 -21.84 21.17 3.92
CA ARG A 144 -22.65 19.96 4.14
C ARG A 144 -23.43 20.12 5.46
N PRO A 145 -24.77 20.17 5.42
CA PRO A 145 -25.58 20.01 6.62
C PRO A 145 -25.42 18.59 7.16
N ALA A 146 -25.32 18.47 8.48
CA ALA A 146 -25.44 17.18 9.16
C ALA A 146 -26.86 16.64 8.97
N GLY A 147 -27.01 15.43 8.42
CA GLY A 147 -28.29 14.72 8.43
C GLY A 147 -28.56 13.82 7.22
N GLN A 148 -28.50 12.52 7.47
CA GLN A 148 -29.43 11.50 6.95
C GLN A 148 -29.51 11.24 5.44
N GLY A 149 -29.00 10.07 5.00
CA GLY A 149 -29.16 9.62 3.61
C GLY A 149 -28.51 8.27 3.28
N VAL A 150 -29.19 7.19 3.65
CA VAL A 150 -29.42 5.94 2.90
C VAL A 150 -28.35 5.49 1.87
N GLY A 151 -27.71 4.35 2.18
CA GLY A 151 -27.41 3.27 1.22
C GLY A 151 -26.62 3.61 -0.05
N ARG A 152 -25.29 3.59 0.04
CA ARG A 152 -24.38 3.27 -1.06
C ARG A 152 -23.21 2.45 -0.50
N PRO A 153 -22.87 1.26 -1.04
CA PRO A 153 -21.68 0.56 -0.61
C PRO A 153 -20.49 1.39 -1.05
N ASP A 154 -19.79 1.96 -0.08
CA ASP A 154 -18.57 2.73 -0.27
C ASP A 154 -17.54 1.83 -0.97
N GLN A 155 -17.36 2.12 -2.26
CA GLN A 155 -16.43 1.47 -3.15
C GLN A 155 -15.05 2.10 -2.96
N ASN A 156 -14.51 2.00 -1.74
CA ASN A 156 -13.10 2.24 -1.44
C ASN A 156 -12.79 1.66 -0.06
N GLY A 157 -12.50 0.36 -0.04
CA GLY A 157 -12.03 -0.38 1.14
C GLY A 157 -10.64 0.04 1.63
N GLN A 158 -10.41 1.33 1.88
CA GLN A 158 -9.34 1.82 2.75
C GLN A 158 -9.85 1.83 4.19
N GLY A 159 -10.19 0.64 4.66
CA GLY A 159 -10.87 0.45 5.94
C GLY A 159 -11.05 -1.02 6.29
N GLN A 160 -10.11 -1.88 5.94
CA GLN A 160 -10.03 -3.21 6.53
C GLN A 160 -8.62 -3.41 7.06
N GLY A 161 -8.51 -3.35 8.39
CA GLY A 161 -7.32 -3.69 9.18
C GLY A 161 -7.01 -5.18 9.10
N GLY A 162 -6.82 -5.70 7.89
CA GLY A 162 -6.15 -6.96 7.66
C GLY A 162 -4.67 -6.74 7.88
N GLN A 163 -4.13 -7.42 8.88
CA GLN A 163 -2.70 -7.43 9.14
C GLN A 163 -1.93 -7.81 7.85
N PRO A 164 -0.95 -7.00 7.39
CA PRO A 164 -0.16 -7.32 6.20
C PRO A 164 0.42 -8.73 6.33
N GLY A 165 0.16 -9.60 5.34
CA GLY A 165 0.59 -11.00 5.31
C GLY A 165 -0.45 -12.06 5.71
N GLN A 166 -1.61 -11.64 6.26
CA GLN A 166 -2.68 -12.59 6.64
C GLN A 166 -3.72 -12.82 5.55
N VAL A 167 -3.78 -11.94 4.56
CA VAL A 167 -4.78 -11.97 3.49
C VAL A 167 -4.12 -12.19 2.14
N ASN A 168 -4.67 -13.13 1.36
CA ASN A 168 -4.27 -13.34 -0.02
C ASN A 168 -4.83 -12.23 -0.94
N PRO A 169 -3.98 -11.40 -1.59
CA PRO A 169 -4.48 -10.37 -2.51
C PRO A 169 -5.24 -10.97 -3.70
N PHE A 170 -4.91 -12.20 -4.12
CA PHE A 170 -5.54 -12.90 -5.24
C PHE A 170 -6.96 -13.40 -4.94
N LYS A 171 -7.45 -13.21 -3.71
CA LYS A 171 -8.84 -13.47 -3.31
C LYS A 171 -9.71 -12.20 -3.25
N GLN A 172 -9.14 -11.02 -3.48
CA GLN A 172 -9.91 -9.77 -3.54
C GLN A 172 -10.67 -9.72 -4.87
N ASP A 173 -11.98 -9.48 -4.83
CA ASP A 173 -12.94 -9.66 -5.95
C ASP A 173 -12.36 -9.28 -7.32
N ARG A 174 -11.87 -8.04 -7.49
CA ARG A 174 -11.33 -7.58 -8.77
C ARG A 174 -10.09 -8.34 -9.25
N LEU A 175 -9.15 -8.66 -8.35
CA LEU A 175 -7.95 -9.41 -8.72
C LEU A 175 -8.25 -10.90 -8.88
N ALA A 176 -9.17 -11.44 -8.08
CA ALA A 176 -9.62 -12.81 -8.16
C ALA A 176 -10.30 -13.12 -9.51
N ASP A 177 -11.20 -12.24 -9.95
CA ASP A 177 -11.88 -12.38 -11.23
C ASP A 177 -10.91 -12.24 -12.41
N GLY A 178 -10.01 -11.24 -12.35
CA GLY A 178 -8.97 -11.06 -13.37
C GLY A 178 -8.04 -12.27 -13.47
N LEU A 179 -7.61 -12.81 -12.33
CA LEU A 179 -6.79 -14.02 -12.28
C LEU A 179 -7.54 -15.25 -12.81
N LYS A 180 -8.83 -15.40 -12.48
CA LYS A 180 -9.67 -16.49 -12.98
C LYS A 180 -9.86 -16.43 -14.49
N ALA A 181 -10.13 -15.25 -15.03
CA ALA A 181 -10.23 -15.03 -16.46
C ALA A 181 -8.90 -15.35 -17.16
N TYR A 182 -7.78 -14.91 -16.59
CA TYR A 182 -6.47 -15.15 -17.17
C TYR A 182 -6.06 -16.62 -17.15
N VAL A 183 -6.29 -17.34 -16.04
CA VAL A 183 -6.09 -18.79 -15.96
C VAL A 183 -6.92 -19.51 -17.01
N ALA A 184 -8.18 -19.11 -17.21
CA ALA A 184 -9.03 -19.69 -18.26
C ALA A 184 -8.52 -19.40 -19.68
N LEU A 185 -7.94 -18.23 -19.93
CA LEU A 185 -7.30 -17.88 -21.20
C LEU A 185 -6.06 -18.74 -21.46
N LEU A 186 -5.18 -18.88 -20.47
CA LEU A 186 -3.95 -19.67 -20.59
C LEU A 186 -4.23 -21.16 -20.81
N LYS A 187 -5.29 -21.70 -20.20
CA LYS A 187 -5.73 -23.09 -20.43
C LYS A 187 -6.16 -23.39 -21.87
N LYS A 188 -6.49 -22.36 -22.65
CA LYS A 188 -6.94 -22.51 -24.05
C LYS A 188 -5.79 -22.47 -25.07
N LYS A 189 -4.57 -22.13 -24.65
CA LYS A 189 -3.38 -22.11 -25.52
C LYS A 189 -2.83 -23.53 -25.73
#